data_AF-A0A657AWP7-F1
#
_entry.id   AF-A0A657AWP7-F1
#
_cell.length_a   1.000
_cell.length_b   1.000
_cell.length_c   1.000
_cell.angle_alpha   90.00
_cell.angle_beta   90.00
_cell.angle_gamma   90.00
#
_symmetry.space_group_name_H-M   'P 1'
#
loop_
_entity.id
_entity.type
_entity.pdbx_description
1 polymer ?
#
loop_
_entity_poly.entity_id
_entity_poly.type
_entity_poly.pdbx_seq_one_letter_code
_entity_poly.pdbx_strand_id
1 'polypeptide(L)'
;MTHNTTKATLQTHQVISLKEAELVSHLKAMSLEELEFHAHEIMKDMGSEQSPQVMAKVMKSLEKPKEGYSKFETVQKTLEDELPNKAYLSDIYARLAAIVMSIISRRFKEFL
;
A
#
# COMPACT_ATOMS: atom_id res chain seq x y z
N MET A 1 -21.71 31.33 3.93
CA MET A 1 -20.32 30.93 4.22
C MET A 1 -20.20 29.46 3.86
N THR A 2 -19.80 29.15 2.63
CA THR A 2 -19.60 27.79 2.16
C THR A 2 -18.19 27.36 2.56
N HIS A 3 -18.08 26.38 3.46
CA HIS A 3 -16.81 25.74 3.77
C HIS A 3 -16.37 24.97 2.52
N ASN A 4 -15.48 25.57 1.73
CA ASN A 4 -14.78 24.89 0.65
C ASN A 4 -13.64 24.11 1.29
N THR A 5 -13.91 22.91 1.78
CA THR A 5 -12.88 22.00 2.28
C THR A 5 -12.14 21.46 1.07
N THR A 6 -11.11 22.18 0.61
CA THR A 6 -10.09 21.60 -0.26
C THR A 6 -9.48 20.44 0.50
N LYS A 7 -9.89 19.22 0.14
CA LYS A 7 -9.26 17.98 0.60
C LYS A 7 -7.79 18.09 0.14
N ALA A 8 -6.90 18.47 1.05
CA ALA A 8 -5.49 18.57 0.73
C ALA A 8 -5.00 17.17 0.38
N THR A 9 -4.70 16.93 -0.89
CA THR A 9 -4.10 15.67 -1.35
C THR A 9 -2.73 15.56 -0.69
N LEU A 10 -2.55 14.53 0.14
CA LEU A 10 -1.28 14.29 0.81
C LEU A 10 -0.20 13.96 -0.23
N GLN A 11 1.03 14.38 0.01
CA GLN A 11 2.18 13.92 -0.77
C GLN A 11 2.68 12.58 -0.22
N THR A 12 3.30 11.76 -1.08
CA THR A 12 3.76 10.40 -0.72
C THR A 12 4.68 10.39 0.50
N HIS A 13 5.63 11.31 0.62
CA HIS A 13 6.50 11.40 1.80
C HIS A 13 5.74 11.68 3.10
N GLN A 14 4.61 12.40 3.03
CA GLN A 14 3.74 12.65 4.17
C GLN A 14 3.01 11.37 4.56
N VAL A 15 2.50 10.61 3.59
CA VAL A 15 1.85 9.32 3.83
C VAL A 15 2.77 8.34 4.55
N ILE A 16 4.05 8.29 4.14
CA ILE A 16 5.06 7.41 4.77
C ILE A 16 5.36 7.84 6.22
N SER A 17 5.25 9.13 6.54
CA SER A 17 5.61 9.67 7.86
C SER A 17 4.44 9.81 8.85
N LEU A 18 3.20 9.54 8.41
CA LEU A 18 2.02 9.56 9.29
C LEU A 18 2.15 8.56 10.44
N LYS A 19 1.50 8.84 11.57
CA LYS A 19 1.31 7.80 12.61
C LYS A 19 0.35 6.72 12.09
N GLU A 20 0.46 5.49 12.57
CA GLU A 20 -0.36 4.36 12.10
C GLU A 20 -1.87 4.65 12.16
N ALA A 21 -2.37 5.17 13.28
CA ALA A 21 -3.78 5.52 13.45
C ALA A 21 -4.25 6.60 12.46
N GLU A 22 -3.39 7.56 12.15
CA GLU A 22 -3.66 8.62 11.18
C GLU A 22 -3.60 8.06 9.76
N LEU A 23 -2.62 7.22 9.46
CA LEU A 23 -2.47 6.55 8.17
C LEU A 23 -3.75 5.79 7.82
N VAL A 24 -4.22 4.89 8.70
CA VAL A 24 -5.44 4.10 8.44
C VAL A 24 -6.65 4.99 8.15
N SER A 25 -6.79 6.09 8.88
CA SER A 25 -7.88 7.05 8.67
C SER A 25 -7.78 7.75 7.32
N HIS A 26 -6.58 8.13 6.89
CA HIS A 26 -6.35 8.75 5.58
C HIS A 26 -6.53 7.75 4.44
N LEU A 27 -6.02 6.52 4.56
CA LEU A 27 -6.20 5.47 3.54
C LEU A 27 -7.68 5.24 3.27
N LYS A 28 -8.51 5.17 4.33
CA LYS A 28 -9.97 5.03 4.22
C LYS A 28 -10.64 6.20 3.47
N ALA A 29 -10.09 7.41 3.56
CA ALA A 29 -10.64 8.61 2.94
C ALA A 29 -10.10 8.89 1.52
N MET A 30 -8.94 8.35 1.16
CA MET A 30 -8.34 8.48 -0.18
C MET A 30 -9.23 7.84 -1.26
N SER A 31 -9.14 8.28 -2.51
CA SER A 31 -9.71 7.58 -3.67
C SER A 31 -8.86 6.36 -4.03
N LEU A 32 -9.34 5.51 -4.95
CA LEU A 32 -8.54 4.41 -5.47
C LEU A 32 -7.31 4.90 -6.23
N GLU A 33 -7.48 5.95 -7.05
CA GLU A 33 -6.40 6.58 -7.82
C GLU A 33 -5.31 7.17 -6.90
N GLU A 34 -5.71 7.83 -5.80
CA GLU A 34 -4.78 8.35 -4.80
C GLU A 34 -3.94 7.22 -4.16
N LEU A 35 -4.59 6.09 -3.82
CA LEU A 35 -3.88 4.94 -3.28
C LEU A 35 -2.91 4.30 -4.29
N GLU A 36 -3.35 4.11 -5.53
CA GLU A 36 -2.52 3.54 -6.60
C GLU A 36 -1.31 4.43 -6.90
N PHE A 37 -1.50 5.75 -6.90
CA PHE A 37 -0.42 6.72 -7.04
C PHE A 37 0.61 6.60 -5.91
N HIS A 38 0.19 6.59 -4.64
CA HIS A 38 1.11 6.47 -3.52
C HIS A 38 1.85 5.12 -3.50
N ALA A 39 1.15 4.01 -3.80
CA ALA A 39 1.79 2.71 -3.91
C ALA A 39 2.86 2.69 -5.00
N HIS A 40 2.57 3.28 -6.17
CA HIS A 40 3.52 3.37 -7.28
C HIS A 40 4.77 4.16 -6.89
N GLU A 41 4.59 5.37 -6.35
CA GLU A 41 5.71 6.24 -5.96
C GLU A 41 6.58 5.60 -4.89
N ILE A 42 5.99 4.95 -3.86
CA ILE A 42 6.75 4.23 -2.83
C ILE A 42 7.55 3.08 -3.45
N MET A 43 6.93 2.26 -4.30
CA MET A 43 7.62 1.14 -4.95
C MET A 43 8.78 1.63 -5.83
N LYS A 44 8.60 2.76 -6.52
CA LYS A 44 9.62 3.41 -7.33
C LYS A 44 10.78 3.94 -6.50
N ASP A 45 10.50 4.61 -5.38
CA ASP A 45 11.52 5.03 -4.42
C ASP A 45 12.31 3.83 -3.85
N MET A 46 11.64 2.68 -3.72
CA MET A 46 12.25 1.40 -3.31
C MET A 46 12.97 0.66 -4.46
N GLY A 47 13.12 1.30 -5.62
CA GLY A 47 13.90 0.82 -6.76
C GLY A 47 13.13 -0.08 -7.73
N SER A 48 11.80 -0.19 -7.61
CA SER A 48 11.00 -0.95 -8.57
C SER A 48 10.52 -0.07 -9.73
N GLU A 49 10.88 -0.43 -10.95
CA GLU A 49 10.35 0.18 -12.17
C GLU A 49 9.07 -0.51 -12.66
N GLN A 50 8.64 -1.57 -11.97
CA GLN A 50 7.62 -2.53 -12.43
C GLN A 50 6.50 -2.73 -11.39
N SER A 51 5.89 -1.64 -10.94
CA SER A 51 4.78 -1.70 -9.95
C SER A 51 3.61 -2.62 -10.36
N PRO A 52 3.16 -2.67 -11.64
CA PRO A 52 2.10 -3.59 -12.05
C PRO A 52 2.44 -5.06 -11.83
N GLN A 53 3.69 -5.47 -12.12
CA GLN A 53 4.17 -6.83 -11.93
C GLN A 53 4.21 -7.19 -10.44
N VAL A 54 4.65 -6.27 -9.58
CA VAL A 54 4.65 -6.45 -8.12
C VAL A 54 3.20 -6.64 -7.63
N MET A 55 2.26 -5.80 -8.07
CA MET A 55 0.84 -5.93 -7.70
C MET A 55 0.23 -7.25 -8.15
N ALA A 56 0.56 -7.74 -9.35
CA ALA A 56 0.11 -9.05 -9.83
C ALA A 56 0.62 -10.20 -8.94
N LYS A 57 1.88 -10.12 -8.48
CA LYS A 57 2.45 -11.11 -7.56
C LYS A 57 1.80 -11.06 -6.18
N VAL A 58 1.48 -9.87 -5.68
CA VAL A 58 0.74 -9.69 -4.41
C VAL A 58 -0.66 -10.31 -4.51
N MET A 59 -1.41 -10.04 -5.59
CA MET A 59 -2.74 -10.65 -5.76
C MET A 59 -2.64 -12.17 -5.80
N LYS A 60 -1.67 -12.72 -6.54
CA LYS A 60 -1.43 -14.17 -6.60
C LYS A 60 -1.07 -14.77 -5.24
N SER A 61 -0.31 -14.05 -4.40
CA SER A 61 0.04 -14.55 -3.06
C SER A 61 -1.16 -14.55 -2.10
N LEU A 62 -2.15 -13.67 -2.32
CA LEU A 62 -3.39 -13.68 -1.56
C LEU A 62 -4.37 -14.79 -1.97
N GLU A 63 -4.32 -15.28 -3.21
CA GLU A 63 -5.12 -16.44 -3.63
C GLU A 63 -4.66 -17.75 -2.96
N LYS A 64 -3.36 -17.83 -2.64
CA LYS A 64 -2.72 -18.99 -2.00
C LYS A 64 -1.81 -18.51 -0.87
N PRO A 65 -2.39 -18.03 0.24
CA PRO A 65 -1.60 -17.52 1.35
C PRO A 65 -0.71 -18.64 1.91
N LYS A 66 0.51 -18.27 2.32
CA LYS A 66 1.41 -19.23 2.99
C LYS A 66 0.78 -19.64 4.32
N GLU A 67 0.76 -20.94 4.62
CA GLU A 67 0.24 -21.45 5.90
C GLU A 67 0.94 -20.77 7.08
N GLY A 68 0.15 -20.34 8.07
CA GLY A 68 0.64 -19.65 9.27
C GLY A 68 0.83 -18.14 9.13
N TYR A 69 0.66 -17.55 7.93
CA TYR A 69 0.70 -16.10 7.73
C TYR A 69 -0.70 -15.52 7.56
N SER A 70 -0.94 -14.35 8.15
CA SER A 70 -2.12 -13.55 7.81
C SER A 70 -2.04 -13.01 6.38
N LYS A 71 -3.18 -12.57 5.82
CA LYS A 71 -3.22 -11.89 4.51
C LYS A 71 -2.28 -10.68 4.48
N PHE A 72 -2.27 -9.88 5.56
CA PHE A 72 -1.40 -8.72 5.67
C PHE A 72 0.08 -9.10 5.65
N GLU A 73 0.49 -10.06 6.49
CA GLU A 73 1.89 -10.51 6.51
C GLU A 73 2.30 -11.15 5.18
N THR A 74 1.37 -11.84 4.50
CA THR A 74 1.61 -12.38 3.14
C THR A 74 1.91 -11.26 2.16
N VAL A 75 1.12 -10.18 2.17
CA VAL A 75 1.37 -9.00 1.31
C VAL A 75 2.71 -8.35 1.68
N GLN A 76 2.94 -8.09 2.96
CA GLN A 76 4.18 -7.46 3.41
C GLN A 76 5.41 -8.28 2.99
N LYS A 77 5.40 -9.60 3.22
CA LYS A 77 6.48 -10.49 2.81
C LYS A 77 6.66 -10.55 1.30
N THR A 78 5.57 -10.56 0.55
CA THR A 78 5.66 -10.51 -0.92
C THR A 78 6.33 -9.21 -1.39
N LEU A 79 5.97 -8.05 -0.81
CA LEU A 79 6.60 -6.77 -1.12
C LEU A 79 8.08 -6.75 -0.70
N GLU A 80 8.37 -7.28 0.50
CA GLU A 80 9.74 -7.46 1.00
C GLU A 80 10.58 -8.32 0.07
N ASP A 81 10.02 -9.37 -0.54
CA ASP A 81 10.73 -10.28 -1.46
C ASP A 81 10.93 -9.66 -2.85
N GLU A 82 9.95 -8.91 -3.34
CA GLU A 82 9.88 -8.41 -4.71
C GLU A 82 10.56 -7.06 -4.93
N LEU A 83 10.63 -6.19 -3.92
CA LEU A 83 11.23 -4.87 -4.09
C LEU A 83 12.76 -4.93 -3.96
N PRO A 84 13.55 -4.35 -4.89
CA PRO A 84 15.00 -4.52 -4.92
C PRO A 84 15.71 -3.99 -3.67
N ASN A 85 15.25 -2.85 -3.14
CA ASN A 85 15.93 -2.18 -2.04
C ASN A 85 15.47 -2.70 -0.68
N LYS A 86 16.21 -3.68 -0.13
CA LYS A 86 15.97 -4.24 1.21
C LYS A 86 16.50 -3.37 2.37
N ALA A 87 17.20 -2.27 2.08
CA ALA A 87 17.78 -1.42 3.12
C ALA A 87 16.72 -0.51 3.80
N TYR A 88 15.49 -0.51 3.29
CA TYR A 88 14.38 0.18 3.93
C TYR A 88 13.91 -0.53 5.20
N LEU A 89 13.45 0.27 6.16
CA LEU A 89 12.90 -0.21 7.41
C LEU A 89 11.63 -1.04 7.19
N SER A 90 11.40 -2.05 8.03
CA SER A 90 10.19 -2.88 8.03
C SER A 90 8.90 -2.05 8.11
N ASP A 91 8.94 -0.89 8.76
CA ASP A 91 7.81 0.04 8.87
C ASP A 91 7.33 0.55 7.49
N ILE A 92 8.26 0.78 6.54
CA ILE A 92 7.89 1.24 5.20
C ILE A 92 7.20 0.13 4.41
N TYR A 93 7.66 -1.12 4.56
CA TYR A 93 6.98 -2.27 3.98
C TYR A 93 5.59 -2.50 4.58
N ALA A 94 5.43 -2.32 5.89
CA ALA A 94 4.13 -2.42 6.55
C ALA A 94 3.15 -1.34 6.05
N ARG A 95 3.62 -0.10 5.87
CA ARG A 95 2.82 1.00 5.30
C ARG A 95 2.42 0.73 3.86
N LEU A 96 3.36 0.27 3.04
CA LEU A 96 3.08 -0.11 1.66
C LEU A 96 2.07 -1.25 1.61
N ALA A 97 2.21 -2.26 2.48
CA ALA A 97 1.25 -3.35 2.58
C ALA A 97 -0.15 -2.85 2.95
N ALA A 98 -0.28 -1.88 3.87
CA ALA A 98 -1.56 -1.27 4.22
C ALA A 98 -2.20 -0.52 3.04
N ILE A 99 -1.42 0.22 2.25
CA ILE A 99 -1.88 0.90 1.03
C ILE A 99 -2.35 -0.14 0.00
N VAL A 100 -1.53 -1.17 -0.27
CA VAL A 100 -1.84 -2.22 -1.24
C VAL A 100 -3.07 -3.03 -0.83
N MET A 101 -3.21 -3.38 0.45
CA MET A 101 -4.43 -4.01 0.97
C MET A 101 -5.66 -3.09 0.81
N SER A 102 -5.50 -1.79 0.97
CA SER A 102 -6.58 -0.82 0.75
C SER A 102 -6.98 -0.74 -0.73
N ILE A 103 -6.03 -0.85 -1.67
CA ILE A 103 -6.31 -0.96 -3.11
C ILE A 103 -7.07 -2.25 -3.40
N ILE A 104 -6.56 -3.38 -2.93
CA ILE A 104 -7.12 -4.70 -3.21
C ILE A 104 -8.53 -4.82 -2.66
N SER A 105 -8.77 -4.40 -1.42
CA SER A 105 -10.10 -4.43 -0.80
C SER A 105 -11.16 -3.62 -1.56
N ARG A 106 -10.76 -2.52 -2.20
CA ARG A 106 -11.66 -1.64 -2.96
C ARG A 106 -11.90 -2.15 -4.36
N ARG A 107 -10.86 -2.69 -5.00
CA ARG A 107 -10.91 -3.17 -6.38
C ARG A 107 -11.50 -4.58 -6.48
N PHE A 108 -11.28 -5.40 -5.45
CA PHE A 108 -11.66 -6.81 -5.41
C PHE A 108 -12.27 -7.14 -4.04
N LYS A 109 -13.58 -6.91 -3.91
CA LYS A 109 -14.34 -7.14 -2.67
C LYS A 109 -14.29 -8.58 -2.15
N GLU A 110 -13.81 -9.53 -2.95
CA GLU A 110 -13.74 -10.96 -2.64
C GLU A 110 -12.48 -11.35 -1.84
N PHE A 111 -11.45 -10.50 -1.80
CA PHE A 111 -10.17 -10.84 -1.15
C PHE A 111 -10.08 -10.48 0.33
N LEU A 112 -11.07 -9.78 0.90
CA LEU A 112 -11.17 -9.54 2.34
C LEU A 112 -12.13 -10.53 2.98
#